data_AF-A0A8C6SUF6-F1
#
_entry.id   AF-A0A8C6SUF6-F1
#
_cell.length_a   1.000
_cell.length_b   1.000
_cell.length_c   1.000
_cell.angle_alpha   90.00
_cell.angle_beta   90.00
_cell.angle_gamma   90.00
#
_symmetry.space_group_name_H-M   'P 1'
#
loop_
_entity.id
_entity.type
_entity.pdbx_description
1 polymer ?
#
loop_
_entity_poly.entity_id
_entity_poly.type
_entity_poly.pdbx_seq_one_letter_code
_entity_poly.pdbx_strand_id
1 'polypeptide(L)'
;IWCPIYNPSEPHSGEDESDRHACHSNPRQELSVGQLLKWMDSTACLSAERHAGRACVTASMDDINFEHTISVGQVVNIKAKVNRAFNTSMEVGIHVSCEDLFLDRHWRVCHAYATFVTQRSKIGKKVMLKPLTLCSHTEQVEYSLAAERRRVRMLHHDIIRDLLSSKSMERGETEGFSMRKILLTKVESVELVLPPHANHQVNTFGGQIMAWMVNVATIAASRLCQGHPTLRGIDMFKFRGPSQVGDRLLLRAIVNNAFKNSMEVGVRAEAYQEEGPNRHINSAFMTFEVLDGNGKPSLLPRIRWSLNISCVLYFRKYIISRKQNEVPLSVPWDPTNQVYLSYNNVSALKMLAAQNNWRLSSEKDKVRLYTVERPSMLSYRVESEVDVPAHRAFSLLSELRARNQWDSHYKECELILRVDEDDFLYRVVSPSGLGAVGSPTGEKQLQDFILLASIRKPCASGSARNSILSSFNGSKKC
;
A
#
# COMPACT_ATOMS: atom_id res chain seq x y z
N ILE A 1 10.92 -13.78 -16.78
CA ILE A 1 11.53 -13.39 -18.08
C ILE A 1 13.04 -13.35 -17.89
N TRP A 2 13.79 -13.91 -18.84
CA TRP A 2 15.25 -13.80 -18.94
C TRP A 2 15.53 -12.93 -20.18
N CYS A 3 16.14 -11.77 -19.98
CA CYS A 3 16.50 -10.87 -21.09
C CYS A 3 17.97 -10.47 -20.94
N PRO A 4 18.86 -10.89 -21.87
CA PRO A 4 20.20 -10.35 -21.96
C PRO A 4 20.12 -8.93 -22.52
N ILE A 5 20.80 -7.98 -21.87
CA ILE A 5 20.97 -6.64 -22.42
C ILE A 5 22.17 -6.68 -23.36
N TYR A 6 21.91 -6.91 -24.64
CA TYR A 6 22.95 -7.05 -25.67
C TYR A 6 23.78 -5.78 -25.83
N ASN A 7 25.09 -5.97 -25.94
CA ASN A 7 26.01 -5.04 -26.57
C ASN A 7 26.37 -5.65 -27.94
N PRO A 8 26.06 -5.02 -29.08
CA PRO A 8 26.46 -5.58 -30.37
C PRO A 8 28.00 -5.55 -30.49
N SER A 9 28.63 -6.71 -30.62
CA SER A 9 30.09 -6.86 -30.74
C SER A 9 30.56 -7.11 -32.18
N GLU A 10 31.51 -6.27 -32.58
CA GLU A 10 32.49 -6.28 -33.70
C GLU A 10 32.08 -6.05 -35.17
N PRO A 11 32.90 -5.30 -35.93
CA PRO A 11 32.48 -4.59 -37.12
C PRO A 11 32.54 -5.45 -38.39
N HIS A 12 31.48 -5.40 -39.19
CA HIS A 12 31.67 -5.47 -40.64
C HIS A 12 32.06 -4.06 -41.10
N SER A 13 33.17 -3.98 -41.83
CA SER A 13 33.77 -2.73 -42.31
C SER A 13 32.74 -1.87 -43.06
N GLY A 14 32.29 -0.77 -42.45
CA GLY A 14 31.51 0.27 -43.13
C GLY A 14 30.38 0.95 -42.37
N GLU A 15 30.02 0.53 -41.15
CA GLU A 15 28.93 1.17 -40.38
C GLU A 15 29.45 2.19 -39.35
N ASP A 16 28.91 3.41 -39.40
CA ASP A 16 29.22 4.53 -38.50
C ASP A 16 29.04 4.15 -37.02
N GLU A 17 30.01 4.52 -36.18
CA GLU A 17 30.01 4.27 -34.72
C GLU A 17 28.82 4.90 -33.97
N SER A 18 28.09 5.85 -34.58
CA SER A 18 26.99 6.57 -33.93
C SER A 18 25.67 5.78 -33.79
N ASP A 19 25.54 4.61 -34.43
CA ASP A 19 24.29 3.83 -34.44
C ASP A 19 24.25 2.64 -33.44
N ARG A 20 25.30 2.45 -32.62
CA ARG A 20 25.36 1.34 -31.63
C ARG A 20 24.64 1.64 -30.32
N HIS A 21 23.40 2.12 -30.36
CA HIS A 21 22.59 2.20 -29.14
C HIS A 21 21.97 0.84 -28.83
N ALA A 22 22.37 0.22 -27.71
CA ALA A 22 21.64 -0.92 -27.17
C ALA A 22 20.16 -0.50 -27.00
N CYS A 23 19.25 -1.19 -27.67
CA CYS A 23 17.85 -0.78 -27.86
C CYS A 23 17.04 -0.54 -26.56
N HIS A 24 17.60 -0.86 -25.41
CA HIS A 24 16.98 -0.71 -24.10
C HIS A 24 17.77 0.19 -23.14
N SER A 25 18.89 0.78 -23.54
CA SER A 25 19.76 1.56 -22.65
C SER A 25 19.54 3.07 -22.74
N ASN A 26 19.78 3.77 -21.64
CA ASN A 26 19.94 5.21 -21.60
C ASN A 26 21.35 5.61 -22.11
N PRO A 27 21.64 6.91 -22.30
CA PRO A 27 22.97 7.38 -22.75
C PRO A 27 24.15 7.00 -21.84
N ARG A 28 23.91 6.50 -20.62
CA ARG A 28 24.94 6.00 -19.69
C ARG A 28 25.13 4.48 -19.76
N GLN A 29 24.57 3.81 -20.78
CA GLN A 29 24.59 2.36 -20.90
C GLN A 29 23.91 1.62 -19.72
N GLU A 30 22.91 2.25 -19.10
CA GLU A 30 22.05 1.62 -18.09
C GLU A 30 20.68 1.29 -18.70
N LEU A 31 20.05 0.21 -18.28
CA LEU A 31 18.69 -0.16 -18.68
C LEU A 31 17.70 0.99 -18.39
N SER A 32 16.91 1.37 -19.40
CA SER A 32 15.80 2.29 -19.22
C SER A 32 14.80 1.71 -18.22
N VAL A 33 14.54 2.45 -17.14
CA VAL A 33 13.58 2.02 -16.12
C VAL A 33 12.16 1.92 -16.70
N GLY A 34 11.83 2.72 -17.72
CA GLY A 34 10.57 2.57 -18.45
C GLY A 34 10.44 1.19 -19.10
N GLN A 35 11.51 0.69 -19.72
CA GLN A 35 11.54 -0.66 -20.29
C GLN A 35 11.43 -1.74 -19.20
N LEU A 36 12.11 -1.55 -18.06
CA LEU A 36 11.99 -2.46 -16.93
C LEU A 36 10.54 -2.56 -16.42
N LEU A 37 9.85 -1.42 -16.26
CA LEU A 37 8.44 -1.39 -15.84
C LEU A 37 7.52 -2.10 -16.83
N LYS A 38 7.79 -1.98 -18.14
CA LYS A 38 7.06 -2.72 -19.18
C LYS A 38 7.25 -4.23 -19.02
N TRP A 39 8.47 -4.69 -18.79
CA TRP A 39 8.74 -6.12 -18.55
C TRP A 39 8.15 -6.63 -17.24
N MET A 40 8.20 -5.83 -16.17
CA MET A 40 7.58 -6.14 -14.88
C MET A 40 6.06 -6.32 -15.03
N ASP A 41 5.39 -5.35 -15.64
CA ASP A 41 3.93 -5.40 -15.86
C ASP A 41 3.54 -6.57 -16.77
N SER A 42 4.28 -6.81 -17.85
CA SER A 42 4.02 -7.94 -18.75
C SER A 42 4.16 -9.28 -18.03
N THR A 43 5.22 -9.45 -17.23
CA THR A 43 5.43 -10.69 -16.44
C THR A 43 4.33 -10.89 -15.41
N ALA A 44 3.92 -9.81 -14.73
CA ALA A 44 2.88 -9.85 -13.73
C ALA A 44 1.49 -10.11 -14.33
N CYS A 45 1.20 -9.49 -15.48
CA CYS A 45 -0.02 -9.70 -16.24
C CYS A 45 -0.13 -11.16 -16.67
N LEU A 46 0.94 -11.75 -17.22
CA LEU A 46 0.96 -13.17 -17.58
C LEU A 46 0.68 -14.08 -16.37
N SER A 47 1.22 -13.77 -15.19
CA SER A 47 0.94 -14.51 -13.95
C SER A 47 -0.55 -14.39 -13.56
N ALA A 48 -1.12 -13.19 -13.65
CA ALA A 48 -2.53 -12.93 -13.37
C ALA A 48 -3.46 -13.64 -14.37
N GLU A 49 -3.15 -13.59 -15.67
CA GLU A 49 -3.92 -14.23 -16.73
C GLU A 49 -3.90 -15.75 -16.61
N ARG A 50 -2.77 -16.35 -16.23
CA ARG A 50 -2.67 -17.79 -15.94
C ARG A 50 -3.59 -18.21 -14.79
N HIS A 51 -3.67 -17.40 -13.73
CA HIS A 51 -4.56 -17.67 -12.60
C HIS A 51 -6.04 -17.45 -12.94
N ALA A 52 -6.35 -16.38 -13.69
CA ALA A 52 -7.72 -16.05 -14.09
C ALA A 52 -8.27 -16.94 -15.22
N GLY A 53 -7.40 -17.50 -16.05
CA GLY A 53 -7.77 -18.11 -17.34
C GLY A 53 -8.39 -17.12 -18.33
N ARG A 54 -8.14 -15.81 -18.15
CA ARG A 54 -8.74 -14.71 -18.92
C ARG A 54 -7.78 -13.53 -18.95
N ALA A 55 -8.01 -12.62 -19.90
CA ALA A 55 -7.27 -11.37 -20.00
C ALA A 55 -7.44 -10.49 -18.76
N CYS A 56 -6.34 -9.92 -18.32
CA CYS A 56 -6.25 -9.07 -17.13
C CYS A 56 -5.72 -7.68 -17.50
N VAL A 57 -6.06 -6.69 -16.69
CA VAL A 57 -5.53 -5.33 -16.82
C VAL A 57 -5.01 -4.83 -15.47
N THR A 58 -3.97 -4.00 -15.52
CA THR A 58 -3.33 -3.40 -14.35
C THR A 58 -4.25 -2.34 -13.75
N ALA A 59 -4.64 -2.52 -12.48
CA ALA A 59 -5.52 -1.59 -11.77
C ALA A 59 -4.72 -0.61 -10.89
N SER A 60 -3.66 -1.09 -10.25
CA SER A 60 -2.78 -0.25 -9.43
C SER A 60 -1.40 -0.87 -9.30
N MET A 61 -0.44 -0.03 -8.96
CA MET A 61 0.92 -0.42 -8.62
C MET A 61 1.25 0.18 -7.25
N ASP A 62 1.83 -0.62 -6.36
CA ASP A 62 2.32 -0.18 -5.06
C ASP A 62 3.62 0.63 -5.20
N ASP A 63 4.14 1.13 -4.09
CA ASP A 63 5.44 1.79 -4.07
C ASP A 63 6.52 0.85 -4.64
N ILE A 64 7.31 1.36 -5.57
CA ILE A 64 8.48 0.67 -6.13
C ILE A 64 9.72 1.45 -5.72
N ASN A 65 10.69 0.78 -5.09
CA ASN A 65 12.00 1.33 -4.82
C ASN A 65 13.06 0.56 -5.60
N PHE A 66 13.90 1.28 -6.35
CA PHE A 66 14.99 0.72 -7.14
C PHE A 66 16.29 0.78 -6.35
N GLU A 67 16.74 -0.38 -5.85
CA GLU A 67 17.95 -0.53 -5.06
C GLU A 67 19.22 -0.48 -5.92
N HIS A 68 19.14 -1.00 -7.15
CA HIS A 68 20.29 -1.15 -8.05
C HIS A 68 19.93 -0.71 -9.48
N THR A 69 20.88 -0.06 -10.18
CA THR A 69 20.75 0.25 -11.62
C THR A 69 21.31 -0.90 -12.44
N ILE A 70 20.63 -1.29 -13.51
CA ILE A 70 21.06 -2.43 -14.33
C ILE A 70 21.89 -1.89 -15.49
N SER A 71 23.10 -2.40 -15.69
CA SER A 71 23.99 -2.00 -16.79
C SER A 71 23.81 -2.89 -18.02
N VAL A 72 24.16 -2.37 -19.20
CA VAL A 72 24.28 -3.18 -20.42
C VAL A 72 25.26 -4.33 -20.18
N GLY A 73 24.94 -5.52 -20.74
CA GLY A 73 25.68 -6.76 -20.51
C GLY A 73 25.16 -7.60 -19.33
N GLN A 74 24.36 -7.02 -18.43
CA GLN A 74 23.72 -7.78 -17.34
C GLN A 74 22.44 -8.48 -17.81
N VAL A 75 22.09 -9.58 -17.14
CA VAL A 75 20.86 -10.33 -17.37
C VAL A 75 19.83 -9.96 -16.32
N VAL A 76 18.61 -9.65 -16.76
CA VAL A 76 17.50 -9.31 -15.87
C VAL A 76 16.61 -10.52 -15.64
N ASN A 77 16.34 -10.79 -14.36
CA ASN A 77 15.54 -11.88 -13.86
C ASN A 77 14.27 -11.35 -13.19
N ILE A 78 13.13 -11.51 -13.87
CA ILE A 78 11.81 -11.09 -13.35
C ILE A 78 10.98 -12.34 -13.04
N LYS A 79 10.60 -12.47 -11.77
CA LYS A 79 9.68 -13.50 -11.26
C LYS A 79 8.41 -12.83 -10.79
N ALA A 80 7.25 -13.35 -11.19
CA ALA A 80 5.95 -12.84 -10.74
C ALA A 80 5.03 -13.98 -10.29
N LYS A 81 4.34 -13.77 -9.17
CA LYS A 81 3.46 -14.76 -8.54
C LYS A 81 2.19 -14.10 -8.03
N VAL A 82 1.05 -14.73 -8.24
CA VAL A 82 -0.21 -14.31 -7.61
C VAL A 82 -0.16 -14.65 -6.12
N ASN A 83 -0.13 -13.63 -5.27
CA ASN A 83 -0.07 -13.80 -3.82
C ASN A 83 -1.45 -14.03 -3.23
N ARG A 84 -2.46 -13.34 -3.77
CA ARG A 84 -3.86 -13.46 -3.32
C ARG A 84 -4.83 -13.11 -4.43
N ALA A 85 -5.76 -14.02 -4.70
CA ALA A 85 -6.97 -13.73 -5.45
C ALA A 85 -8.09 -13.29 -4.49
N PHE A 86 -8.72 -12.17 -4.78
CA PHE A 86 -9.93 -11.69 -4.12
C PHE A 86 -11.15 -12.01 -4.99
N ASN A 87 -12.21 -11.21 -4.93
CA ASN A 87 -13.42 -11.47 -5.72
C ASN A 87 -13.18 -11.26 -7.22
N THR A 88 -12.78 -10.05 -7.61
CA THR A 88 -12.58 -9.64 -9.02
C THR A 88 -11.18 -9.12 -9.31
N SER A 89 -10.38 -8.95 -8.27
CA SER A 89 -9.01 -8.48 -8.32
C SER A 89 -8.08 -9.51 -7.70
N MET A 90 -6.81 -9.42 -8.06
CA MET A 90 -5.75 -10.21 -7.45
C MET A 90 -4.51 -9.36 -7.24
N GLU A 91 -3.75 -9.66 -6.20
CA GLU A 91 -2.42 -9.12 -5.98
C GLU A 91 -1.38 -10.05 -6.60
N VAL A 92 -0.46 -9.47 -7.35
CA VAL A 92 0.70 -10.14 -7.93
C VAL A 92 1.97 -9.53 -7.33
N GLY A 93 2.78 -10.36 -6.68
CA GLY A 93 4.12 -10.00 -6.25
C GLY A 93 5.11 -10.12 -7.40
N ILE A 94 6.04 -9.16 -7.51
CA ILE A 94 7.03 -9.06 -8.57
C ILE A 94 8.40 -8.92 -7.91
N HIS A 95 9.30 -9.84 -8.24
CA HIS A 95 10.69 -9.83 -7.81
C HIS A 95 11.59 -9.61 -9.02
N VAL A 96 12.42 -8.57 -8.96
CA VAL A 96 13.41 -8.26 -9.99
C VAL A 96 14.81 -8.38 -9.39
N SER A 97 15.61 -9.24 -10.01
CA SER A 97 17.06 -9.32 -9.78
C SER A 97 17.80 -9.13 -11.10
N CYS A 98 19.08 -8.77 -11.03
CA CYS A 98 19.99 -8.82 -12.15
C CYS A 98 21.25 -9.61 -11.80
N GLU A 99 21.91 -10.13 -12.83
CA GLU A 99 23.15 -10.86 -12.68
C GLU A 99 24.15 -10.49 -13.78
N ASP A 100 25.42 -10.52 -13.41
CA ASP A 100 26.55 -10.41 -14.32
C ASP A 100 27.13 -11.82 -14.52
N LEU A 101 26.94 -12.36 -15.72
CA LEU A 101 27.34 -13.72 -16.07
C LEU A 101 28.87 -13.93 -16.10
N PHE A 102 29.64 -12.85 -16.28
CA PHE A 102 31.10 -12.94 -16.34
C PHE A 102 31.73 -12.85 -14.96
N LEU A 103 31.08 -12.13 -14.04
CA LEU A 103 31.57 -11.93 -12.67
C LEU A 103 30.87 -12.81 -11.62
N ASP A 104 29.87 -13.60 -12.03
CA ASP A 104 29.02 -14.42 -11.16
C ASP A 104 28.46 -13.62 -9.96
N ARG A 105 28.03 -12.38 -10.25
CA ARG A 105 27.49 -11.47 -9.24
C ARG A 105 25.99 -11.29 -9.47
N HIS A 106 25.24 -11.29 -8.37
CA HIS A 106 23.80 -11.10 -8.39
C HIS A 106 23.41 -9.91 -7.50
N TRP A 107 22.48 -9.10 -8.00
CA TRP A 107 21.91 -7.98 -7.26
C TRP A 107 20.39 -8.07 -7.27
N ARG A 108 19.79 -7.70 -6.14
CA ARG A 108 18.35 -7.43 -6.09
C ARG A 108 18.12 -6.01 -6.60
N VAL A 109 17.21 -5.87 -7.55
CA VAL A 109 16.91 -4.57 -8.19
C VAL A 109 15.72 -3.92 -7.49
N CYS A 110 14.60 -4.64 -7.40
CA CYS A 110 13.42 -4.16 -6.68
C CYS A 110 12.44 -5.28 -6.32
N HIS A 111 11.57 -4.98 -5.36
CA HIS A 111 10.39 -5.76 -5.03
C HIS A 111 9.16 -4.89 -5.21
N ALA A 112 8.14 -5.39 -5.88
CA ALA A 112 6.94 -4.62 -6.17
C ALA A 112 5.68 -5.48 -6.09
N TYR A 113 4.54 -4.82 -5.89
CA TYR A 113 3.23 -5.46 -5.87
C TYR A 113 2.29 -4.71 -6.80
N ALA A 114 1.60 -5.47 -7.64
CA ALA A 114 0.64 -4.95 -8.60
C ALA A 114 -0.73 -5.55 -8.32
N THR A 115 -1.79 -4.75 -8.50
CA THR A 115 -3.16 -5.26 -8.48
C THR A 115 -3.67 -5.40 -9.91
N PHE A 116 -4.09 -6.59 -10.27
CA PHE A 116 -4.72 -6.89 -11.56
C PHE A 116 -6.21 -7.15 -11.38
N VAL A 117 -7.00 -6.76 -12.37
CA VAL A 117 -8.43 -7.05 -12.45
C VAL A 117 -8.75 -7.76 -13.74
N THR A 118 -9.72 -8.66 -13.67
CA THR A 118 -10.26 -9.30 -14.87
C THR A 118 -11.22 -8.36 -15.57
N GLN A 119 -11.18 -8.37 -16.90
CA GLN A 119 -12.20 -7.64 -17.66
C GLN A 119 -13.56 -8.32 -17.50
N ARG A 120 -14.62 -7.50 -17.47
CA ARG A 120 -15.99 -8.00 -17.43
C ARG A 120 -16.27 -8.83 -18.68
N SER A 121 -17.12 -9.85 -18.54
CA SER A 121 -17.62 -10.60 -19.70
C SER A 121 -18.40 -9.67 -20.64
N LYS A 122 -18.63 -10.06 -21.91
CA LYS A 122 -19.43 -9.31 -22.89
C LYS A 122 -20.84 -8.93 -22.38
N ILE A 123 -21.34 -9.66 -21.38
CA ILE A 123 -22.65 -9.47 -20.71
C ILE A 123 -22.52 -8.55 -19.46
N GLY A 124 -21.38 -7.89 -19.27
CA GLY A 124 -21.14 -6.99 -18.12
C GLY A 124 -20.98 -7.68 -16.76
N LYS A 125 -21.06 -9.01 -16.69
CA LYS A 125 -20.90 -9.77 -15.43
C LYS A 125 -19.45 -9.75 -14.94
N LYS A 126 -19.29 -9.47 -13.65
CA LYS A 126 -18.01 -9.59 -12.93
C LYS A 126 -17.56 -11.05 -12.92
N VAL A 127 -16.29 -11.31 -13.22
CA VAL A 127 -15.70 -12.65 -13.16
C VAL A 127 -15.23 -12.90 -11.73
N MET A 128 -15.69 -13.99 -11.13
CA MET A 128 -15.23 -14.43 -9.82
C MET A 128 -13.96 -15.25 -9.96
N LEU A 129 -12.90 -14.82 -9.28
CA LEU A 129 -11.62 -15.51 -9.28
C LEU A 129 -11.63 -16.69 -8.31
N LYS A 130 -10.95 -17.78 -8.68
CA LYS A 130 -10.75 -18.92 -7.80
C LYS A 130 -9.75 -18.53 -6.68
N PRO A 131 -10.04 -18.86 -5.40
CA PRO A 131 -9.06 -18.72 -4.33
C PRO A 131 -7.80 -19.53 -4.61
N LEU A 132 -6.65 -19.06 -4.11
CA LEU A 132 -5.40 -19.81 -4.20
C LEU A 132 -5.40 -20.98 -3.22
N THR A 133 -4.87 -22.12 -3.68
CA THR A 133 -4.48 -23.22 -2.79
C THR A 133 -3.10 -22.90 -2.22
N LEU A 134 -3.00 -22.82 -0.89
CA LEU A 134 -1.76 -22.47 -0.20
C LEU A 134 -1.08 -23.75 0.28
N CYS A 135 0.15 -24.00 -0.16
CA CYS A 135 0.88 -25.22 0.15
C CYS A 135 2.00 -25.00 1.16
N SER A 136 2.64 -23.83 1.16
CA SER A 136 3.76 -23.52 2.05
C SER A 136 3.41 -22.50 3.14
N HIS A 137 4.20 -22.48 4.23
CA HIS A 137 4.08 -21.45 5.25
C HIS A 137 4.36 -20.04 4.70
N THR A 138 5.33 -19.91 3.80
CA THR A 138 5.64 -18.62 3.14
C THR A 138 4.46 -18.10 2.33
N GLU A 139 3.75 -18.98 1.63
CA GLU A 139 2.53 -18.64 0.88
C GLU A 139 1.40 -18.17 1.80
N GLN A 140 1.23 -18.81 2.95
CA GLN A 140 0.23 -18.39 3.94
C GLN A 140 0.52 -17.00 4.49
N VAL A 141 1.79 -16.69 4.75
CA VAL A 141 2.23 -15.35 5.17
C VAL A 141 2.00 -14.34 4.05
N GLU A 142 2.44 -14.62 2.81
CA GLU A 142 2.25 -13.73 1.66
C GLU A 142 0.77 -13.44 1.38
N TYR A 143 -0.08 -14.46 1.45
CA TYR A 143 -1.53 -14.36 1.32
C TYR A 143 -2.16 -13.48 2.41
N SER A 144 -1.65 -13.57 3.64
CA SER A 144 -2.11 -12.74 4.76
C SER A 144 -1.66 -11.29 4.60
N LEU A 145 -0.39 -11.06 4.26
CA LEU A 145 0.16 -9.72 4.01
C LEU A 145 -0.51 -9.02 2.82
N ALA A 146 -0.96 -9.77 1.81
CA ALA A 146 -1.69 -9.22 0.67
C ALA A 146 -3.01 -8.53 1.08
N ALA A 147 -3.66 -9.00 2.15
CA ALA A 147 -4.82 -8.31 2.71
C ALA A 147 -4.46 -6.95 3.31
N GLU A 148 -3.38 -6.88 4.08
CA GLU A 148 -2.92 -5.62 4.69
C GLU A 148 -2.44 -4.62 3.64
N ARG A 149 -1.70 -5.07 2.63
CA ARG A 149 -1.33 -4.20 1.48
C ARG A 149 -2.57 -3.67 0.76
N ARG A 150 -3.59 -4.52 0.55
CA ARG A 150 -4.86 -4.06 -0.02
C ARG A 150 -5.54 -3.00 0.84
N ARG A 151 -5.51 -3.13 2.17
CA ARG A 151 -6.05 -2.11 3.09
C ARG A 151 -5.34 -0.77 2.90
N VAL A 152 -4.00 -0.78 2.83
CA VAL A 152 -3.20 0.42 2.57
C VAL A 152 -3.57 1.06 1.23
N ARG A 153 -3.73 0.28 0.15
CA ARG A 153 -4.18 0.80 -1.17
C ARG A 153 -5.52 1.53 -1.11
N MET A 154 -6.48 0.97 -0.37
CA MET A 154 -7.82 1.56 -0.26
C MET A 154 -7.79 2.88 0.52
N LEU A 155 -7.06 2.90 1.63
CA LEU A 155 -6.97 4.08 2.50
C LEU A 155 -6.02 5.16 1.96
N HIS A 156 -5.09 4.81 1.08
CA HIS A 156 -4.06 5.72 0.59
C HIS A 156 -4.60 7.05 0.05
N HIS A 157 -5.71 6.99 -0.68
CA HIS A 157 -6.32 8.20 -1.23
C HIS A 157 -6.85 9.13 -0.14
N ASP A 158 -7.49 8.56 0.88
CA ASP A 158 -8.06 9.32 2.00
C ASP A 158 -6.96 9.81 2.93
N ILE A 159 -5.95 8.98 3.23
CA ILE A 159 -4.74 9.38 3.98
C ILE A 159 -4.12 10.60 3.31
N ILE A 160 -3.84 10.56 2.01
CA ILE A 160 -3.27 11.72 1.32
C ILE A 160 -4.19 12.93 1.42
N ARG A 161 -5.50 12.76 1.24
CA ARG A 161 -6.47 13.85 1.32
C ARG A 161 -6.48 14.51 2.71
N ASP A 162 -6.50 13.70 3.76
CA ASP A 162 -6.54 14.15 5.15
C ASP A 162 -5.24 14.90 5.49
N LEU A 163 -4.09 14.38 5.07
CA LEU A 163 -2.80 15.02 5.26
C LEU A 163 -2.70 16.38 4.57
N LEU A 164 -3.34 16.51 3.41
CA LEU A 164 -3.44 17.80 2.70
C LEU A 164 -4.41 18.77 3.39
N SER A 165 -5.35 18.27 4.19
CA SER A 165 -6.28 19.08 4.98
C SER A 165 -5.72 19.50 6.35
N SER A 166 -4.79 18.71 6.91
CA SER A 166 -4.27 18.90 8.28
C SER A 166 -2.91 19.63 8.31
N LYS A 167 -2.85 20.95 8.07
CA LYS A 167 -2.01 21.89 8.88
C LYS A 167 -1.98 23.36 8.45
N SER A 168 -1.72 24.16 9.49
CA SER A 168 -1.43 25.58 9.67
C SER A 168 -0.20 26.13 8.94
N MET A 169 -0.36 27.29 8.32
CA MET A 169 0.67 28.12 7.69
C MET A 169 1.55 28.82 8.74
N GLU A 170 2.83 28.47 8.85
CA GLU A 170 3.85 29.37 9.41
C GLU A 170 4.55 30.12 8.28
N ARG A 171 4.40 31.45 8.30
CA ARG A 171 5.01 32.42 7.39
C ARG A 171 6.44 32.68 7.85
N GLY A 172 7.41 32.21 7.08
CA GLY A 172 8.81 32.63 7.22
C GLY A 172 9.26 33.33 5.94
N GLU A 173 9.23 34.67 5.94
CA GLU A 173 9.78 35.51 4.88
C GLU A 173 11.30 35.34 4.82
N THR A 174 11.81 34.96 3.65
CA THR A 174 13.23 35.02 3.33
C THR A 174 13.38 34.94 1.81
N GLU A 175 14.07 35.91 1.24
CA GLU A 175 14.21 36.11 -0.19
C GLU A 175 14.98 34.98 -0.90
N GLY A 176 14.60 34.72 -2.16
CA GLY A 176 15.55 34.29 -3.20
C GLY A 176 15.53 32.81 -3.64
N PHE A 177 14.52 32.36 -4.40
CA PHE A 177 14.72 31.58 -5.65
C PHE A 177 13.40 31.44 -6.44
N SER A 178 13.46 31.67 -7.76
CA SER A 178 12.32 32.03 -8.61
C SER A 178 11.47 30.84 -9.12
N MET A 179 10.15 30.92 -8.94
CA MET A 179 9.11 30.09 -9.59
C MET A 179 9.33 29.85 -11.09
N ARG A 180 10.03 30.78 -11.79
CA ARG A 180 10.39 30.62 -13.20
C ARG A 180 11.16 29.34 -13.48
N LYS A 181 12.04 28.87 -12.58
CA LYS A 181 12.81 27.63 -12.79
C LYS A 181 11.94 26.37 -12.78
N ILE A 182 10.90 26.30 -11.95
CA ILE A 182 10.00 25.13 -11.91
C ILE A 182 9.18 25.04 -13.19
N LEU A 183 8.62 26.16 -13.65
CA LEU A 183 7.82 26.19 -14.88
C LEU A 183 8.63 25.78 -16.11
N LEU A 184 9.95 26.04 -16.12
CA LEU A 184 10.85 25.56 -17.18
C LEU A 184 11.01 24.03 -17.18
N THR A 185 10.78 23.36 -16.04
CA THR A 185 10.81 21.89 -15.97
C THR A 185 9.55 21.23 -16.54
N LYS A 186 8.51 22.01 -16.88
CA LYS A 186 7.26 21.45 -17.40
C LYS A 186 7.49 20.79 -18.76
N VAL A 187 7.18 19.51 -18.86
CA VAL A 187 7.26 18.72 -20.10
C VAL A 187 5.86 18.25 -20.46
N GLU A 188 5.52 18.33 -21.75
CA GLU A 188 4.32 17.71 -22.30
C GLU A 188 4.74 16.80 -23.46
N SER A 189 4.20 15.59 -23.51
CA SER A 189 4.34 14.66 -24.64
C SER A 189 2.97 14.08 -24.98
N VAL A 190 2.77 13.74 -26.26
CA VAL A 190 1.57 13.05 -26.73
C VAL A 190 1.99 11.78 -27.43
N GLU A 191 1.48 10.65 -26.96
CA GLU A 191 1.78 9.33 -27.51
C GLU A 191 0.50 8.73 -28.12
N LEU A 192 0.57 8.28 -29.38
CA LEU A 192 -0.53 7.55 -29.99
C LEU A 192 -0.49 6.09 -29.54
N VAL A 193 -1.61 5.57 -29.03
CA VAL A 193 -1.72 4.15 -28.68
C VAL A 193 -1.91 3.35 -29.96
N LEU A 194 -0.89 2.56 -30.30
CA LEU A 194 -0.86 1.67 -31.46
C LEU A 194 -1.13 0.23 -31.02
N PRO A 195 -1.47 -0.69 -31.96
CA PRO A 195 -1.66 -2.11 -31.66
C PRO A 195 -0.59 -2.78 -30.78
N PRO A 196 0.73 -2.57 -30.96
CA PRO A 196 1.74 -3.19 -30.08
C PRO A 196 1.74 -2.67 -28.64
N HIS A 197 1.04 -1.57 -28.35
CA HIS A 197 0.92 -0.98 -27.03
C HIS A 197 -0.22 -1.59 -26.21
N ALA A 198 -1.04 -2.43 -26.83
CA ALA A 198 -2.25 -2.98 -26.24
C ALA A 198 -2.26 -4.51 -26.28
N ASN A 199 -3.07 -5.09 -25.39
CA ASN A 199 -3.36 -6.51 -25.42
C ASN A 199 -4.28 -6.87 -26.60
N HIS A 200 -4.51 -8.17 -26.80
CA HIS A 200 -5.40 -8.70 -27.84
C HIS A 200 -6.87 -8.25 -27.69
N GLN A 201 -7.22 -7.58 -26.59
CA GLN A 201 -8.53 -6.96 -26.34
C GLN A 201 -8.49 -5.44 -26.48
N VAL A 202 -7.49 -4.92 -27.19
CA VAL A 202 -7.37 -3.50 -27.57
C VAL A 202 -7.12 -2.56 -26.37
N ASN A 203 -6.88 -3.08 -25.16
CA ASN A 203 -6.58 -2.25 -23.99
C ASN A 203 -5.07 -2.06 -23.83
N THR A 204 -4.65 -0.82 -23.63
CA THR A 204 -3.25 -0.44 -23.44
C THR A 204 -2.66 -1.14 -22.21
N PHE A 205 -1.46 -1.70 -22.34
CA PHE A 205 -0.74 -2.27 -21.21
C PHE A 205 -0.35 -1.18 -20.20
N GLY A 206 -0.57 -1.44 -18.91
CA GLY A 206 -0.19 -0.51 -17.84
C GLY A 206 1.32 -0.22 -17.85
N GLY A 207 2.13 -1.24 -18.16
CA GLY A 207 3.57 -1.15 -18.34
C GLY A 207 4.00 -0.17 -19.43
N GLN A 208 3.25 -0.10 -20.53
CA GLN A 208 3.55 0.82 -21.63
C GLN A 208 3.26 2.27 -21.21
N ILE A 209 2.14 2.51 -20.51
CA ILE A 209 1.82 3.84 -19.96
C ILE A 209 2.89 4.27 -18.95
N MET A 210 3.29 3.36 -18.04
CA MET A 210 4.37 3.63 -17.07
C MET A 210 5.68 3.99 -17.77
N ALA A 211 6.05 3.30 -18.84
CA ALA A 211 7.27 3.58 -19.59
C ALA A 211 7.28 5.00 -20.16
N TRP A 212 6.18 5.42 -20.79
CA TRP A 212 6.07 6.79 -21.30
C TRP A 212 6.06 7.84 -20.18
N MET A 213 5.40 7.57 -19.06
CA MET A 213 5.41 8.47 -17.90
C MET A 213 6.84 8.67 -17.37
N VAL A 214 7.64 7.61 -17.26
CA VAL A 214 9.04 7.70 -16.83
C VAL A 214 9.84 8.55 -17.81
N ASN A 215 9.69 8.37 -19.12
CA ASN A 215 10.42 9.17 -20.11
C ASN A 215 10.17 10.67 -19.94
N VAL A 216 8.90 11.09 -19.84
CA VAL A 216 8.53 12.49 -19.66
C VAL A 216 9.00 13.03 -18.30
N ALA A 217 8.94 12.20 -17.25
CA ALA A 217 9.45 12.56 -15.92
C ALA A 217 10.96 12.76 -15.89
N THR A 218 11.71 11.87 -16.55
CA THR A 218 13.17 11.97 -16.66
C THR A 218 13.57 13.25 -17.38
N ILE A 219 12.88 13.63 -18.45
CA ILE A 219 13.14 14.91 -19.14
C ILE A 219 12.88 16.09 -18.20
N ALA A 220 11.77 16.07 -17.45
CA ALA A 220 11.45 17.13 -16.49
C ALA A 220 12.52 17.26 -15.39
N ALA A 221 12.99 16.13 -14.86
CA ALA A 221 14.08 16.07 -13.89
C ALA A 221 15.40 16.57 -14.48
N SER A 222 15.76 16.15 -15.70
CA SER A 222 16.97 16.58 -16.41
C SER A 222 16.99 18.08 -16.65
N ARG A 223 15.84 18.71 -16.92
CA ARG A 223 15.74 20.19 -17.06
C ARG A 223 16.09 20.93 -15.79
N LEU A 224 15.87 20.33 -14.61
CA LEU A 224 16.23 20.95 -13.33
C LEU A 224 17.72 20.77 -13.02
N CYS A 225 18.23 19.54 -13.13
CA CYS A 225 19.60 19.22 -12.72
C CYS A 225 20.65 19.43 -13.80
N GLN A 226 20.24 19.69 -15.05
CA GLN A 226 21.13 19.77 -16.22
C GLN A 226 22.04 18.54 -16.33
N GLY A 227 21.50 17.36 -16.04
CA GLY A 227 22.25 16.11 -16.00
C GLY A 227 21.37 14.88 -16.16
N HIS A 228 21.91 13.73 -15.73
CA HIS A 228 21.28 12.41 -15.86
C HIS A 228 20.70 11.94 -14.52
N PRO A 229 19.42 12.24 -14.23
CA PRO A 229 18.77 11.81 -13.01
C PRO A 229 18.48 10.31 -13.05
N THR A 230 18.72 9.64 -11.94
CA THR A 230 18.43 8.21 -11.76
C THR A 230 17.11 8.06 -11.01
N LEU A 231 16.17 7.28 -11.55
CA LEU A 231 14.91 6.99 -10.87
C LEU A 231 15.17 6.07 -9.67
N ARG A 232 14.77 6.50 -8.47
CA ARG A 232 14.94 5.73 -7.22
C ARG A 232 13.65 5.15 -6.69
N GLY A 233 12.52 5.78 -6.97
CA GLY A 233 11.25 5.19 -6.61
C GLY A 233 10.05 5.82 -7.29
N ILE A 234 8.96 5.07 -7.28
CA ILE A 234 7.66 5.45 -7.81
C ILE A 234 6.66 5.22 -6.69
N ASP A 235 5.91 6.26 -6.34
CA ASP A 235 4.88 6.17 -5.32
C ASP A 235 3.68 5.38 -5.82
N MET A 236 2.95 4.75 -4.90
CA MET A 236 1.74 3.99 -5.18
C MET A 236 0.70 4.82 -5.93
N PHE A 237 0.16 4.25 -7.01
CA PHE A 237 -0.85 4.90 -7.83
C PHE A 237 -1.88 3.90 -8.36
N LYS A 238 -3.01 4.44 -8.84
CA LYS A 238 -4.10 3.67 -9.45
C LYS A 238 -4.38 4.15 -10.88
N PHE A 239 -4.69 3.20 -11.76
CA PHE A 239 -5.34 3.48 -13.03
C PHE A 239 -6.83 3.71 -12.79
N ARG A 240 -7.31 4.89 -13.17
CA ARG A 240 -8.69 5.33 -12.95
C ARG A 240 -9.65 4.85 -14.04
N GLY A 241 -9.13 4.60 -15.24
CA GLY A 241 -9.90 4.15 -16.38
C GLY A 241 -9.03 3.47 -17.43
N PRO A 242 -9.66 2.75 -18.37
CA PRO A 242 -8.95 2.09 -19.45
C PRO A 242 -8.45 3.11 -20.49
N SER A 243 -7.40 2.73 -21.19
CA SER A 243 -6.97 3.34 -22.44
C SER A 243 -6.98 2.26 -23.52
N GLN A 244 -7.31 2.63 -24.76
CA GLN A 244 -7.45 1.71 -25.89
C GLN A 244 -6.61 2.13 -27.09
N VAL A 245 -6.36 1.21 -28.01
CA VAL A 245 -5.75 1.53 -29.32
C VAL A 245 -6.54 2.64 -30.01
N GLY A 246 -5.82 3.63 -30.53
CA GLY A 246 -6.38 4.85 -31.10
C GLY A 246 -6.49 6.03 -30.14
N ASP A 247 -6.36 5.80 -28.82
CA ASP A 247 -6.25 6.90 -27.87
C ASP A 247 -4.95 7.69 -28.09
N ARG A 248 -5.01 9.01 -27.90
CA ARG A 248 -3.84 9.88 -27.72
C ARG A 248 -3.64 10.09 -26.23
N LEU A 249 -2.49 9.67 -25.70
CA LEU A 249 -2.11 9.86 -24.31
C LEU A 249 -1.30 11.14 -24.16
N LEU A 250 -1.91 12.16 -23.59
CA LEU A 250 -1.25 13.39 -23.16
C LEU A 250 -0.61 13.17 -21.79
N LEU A 251 0.71 13.29 -21.76
CA LEU A 251 1.54 13.14 -20.58
C LEU A 251 2.08 14.51 -20.19
N ARG A 252 1.78 14.96 -18.97
CA ARG A 252 2.31 16.23 -18.44
C ARG A 252 3.14 15.93 -17.21
N ALA A 253 4.43 16.28 -17.26
CA ALA A 253 5.33 16.17 -16.12
C ALA A 253 5.84 17.53 -15.68
N ILE A 254 6.09 17.67 -14.37
CA ILE A 254 6.73 18.85 -13.80
C ILE A 254 7.45 18.45 -12.52
N VAL A 255 8.58 19.08 -12.22
CA VAL A 255 9.22 18.91 -10.90
C VAL A 255 8.31 19.52 -9.84
N ASN A 256 7.91 18.71 -8.86
CA ASN A 256 7.14 19.15 -7.71
C ASN A 256 8.05 19.70 -6.61
N ASN A 257 9.16 19.03 -6.33
CA ASN A 257 10.01 19.45 -5.23
C ASN A 257 11.45 19.02 -5.46
N ALA A 258 12.38 19.76 -4.87
CA ALA A 258 13.78 19.38 -4.80
C ALA A 258 14.22 19.40 -3.33
N PHE A 259 14.62 18.23 -2.86
CA PHE A 259 15.29 17.99 -1.60
C PHE A 259 16.80 18.16 -1.80
N LYS A 260 17.59 17.82 -0.76
CA LYS A 260 19.05 18.02 -0.77
C LYS A 260 19.73 17.36 -1.98
N ASN A 261 19.44 16.07 -2.21
CA ASN A 261 20.07 15.26 -3.26
C ASN A 261 19.06 14.57 -4.18
N SER A 262 17.77 14.78 -3.94
CA SER A 262 16.68 14.12 -4.67
C SER A 262 15.61 15.12 -5.05
N MET A 263 14.84 14.78 -6.08
CA MET A 263 13.69 15.57 -6.51
C MET A 263 12.49 14.67 -6.73
N GLU A 264 11.32 15.23 -6.53
CA GLU A 264 10.04 14.60 -6.86
C GLU A 264 9.50 15.21 -8.14
N VAL A 265 9.10 14.36 -9.09
CA VAL A 265 8.45 14.75 -10.34
C VAL A 265 7.04 14.17 -10.36
N GLY A 266 6.05 15.03 -10.55
CA GLY A 266 4.67 14.62 -10.77
C GLY A 266 4.42 14.40 -12.25
N VAL A 267 3.72 13.32 -12.60
CA VAL A 267 3.26 13.05 -13.97
C VAL A 267 1.77 12.78 -13.96
N ARG A 268 1.05 13.42 -14.88
CA ARG A 268 -0.37 13.19 -15.14
C ARG A 268 -0.55 12.66 -16.56
N ALA A 269 -1.26 11.56 -16.70
CA ALA A 269 -1.62 10.94 -17.97
C ALA A 269 -3.13 11.11 -18.24
N GLU A 270 -3.45 11.66 -19.41
CA GLU A 270 -4.83 11.81 -19.89
C GLU A 270 -4.98 11.18 -21.26
N ALA A 271 -6.01 10.37 -21.46
CA ALA A 271 -6.35 9.82 -22.77
C ALA A 271 -7.47 10.65 -23.40
N TYR A 272 -7.33 10.95 -24.68
CA TYR A 272 -8.38 11.58 -25.48
C TYR A 272 -8.42 10.99 -26.89
N GLN A 273 -9.58 11.10 -27.53
CA GLN A 273 -9.78 10.81 -28.95
C GLN A 273 -10.19 12.12 -29.65
N GLU A 274 -10.30 12.12 -30.98
CA GLU A 274 -10.60 13.34 -31.75
C GLU A 274 -11.91 14.01 -31.30
N GLU A 275 -12.89 13.20 -30.92
CA GLU A 275 -14.16 13.64 -30.36
C GLU A 275 -14.36 12.99 -28.98
N GLY A 276 -14.25 13.78 -27.91
CA GLY A 276 -14.56 13.31 -26.56
C GLY A 276 -13.84 14.08 -25.45
N PRO A 277 -14.34 14.00 -24.21
CA PRO A 277 -13.69 14.63 -23.06
C PRO A 277 -12.40 13.89 -22.68
N ASN A 278 -11.39 14.64 -22.23
CA ASN A 278 -10.15 14.08 -21.69
C ASN A 278 -10.45 13.16 -20.50
N ARG A 279 -9.97 11.92 -20.57
CA ARG A 279 -10.09 10.93 -19.49
C ARG A 279 -8.78 10.87 -18.72
N HIS A 280 -8.80 11.25 -17.45
CA HIS A 280 -7.64 11.10 -16.59
C HIS A 280 -7.39 9.62 -16.31
N ILE A 281 -6.30 9.08 -16.88
CA ILE A 281 -5.91 7.67 -16.74
C ILE A 281 -5.23 7.42 -15.40
N ASN A 282 -4.14 8.11 -15.11
CA ASN A 282 -3.49 8.05 -13.82
C ASN A 282 -2.61 9.29 -13.56
N SER A 283 -2.24 9.46 -12.30
CA SER A 283 -1.17 10.37 -11.89
C SER A 283 -0.19 9.59 -11.02
N ALA A 284 1.10 9.78 -11.25
CA ALA A 284 2.17 9.16 -10.47
C ALA A 284 3.19 10.21 -10.02
N PHE A 285 3.89 9.86 -8.95
CA PHE A 285 4.93 10.68 -8.34
C PHE A 285 6.20 9.86 -8.34
N MET A 286 7.27 10.45 -8.86
CA MET A 286 8.52 9.76 -9.13
C MET A 286 9.65 10.47 -8.43
N THR A 287 10.46 9.73 -7.69
CA THR A 287 11.63 10.27 -7.03
C THR A 287 12.88 9.99 -7.85
N PHE A 288 13.57 11.06 -8.21
CA PHE A 288 14.87 10.99 -8.84
C PHE A 288 15.97 11.38 -7.86
N GLU A 289 17.11 10.75 -7.99
CA GLU A 289 18.37 11.15 -7.36
C GLU A 289 19.34 11.57 -8.47
N VAL A 290 20.15 12.58 -8.20
CA VAL A 290 21.21 12.99 -9.13
C VAL A 290 22.53 12.58 -8.54
N LEU A 291 23.28 11.78 -9.29
CA LEU A 291 24.63 11.38 -8.95
C LEU A 291 25.61 12.19 -9.80
N ASP A 292 26.75 12.55 -9.23
CA ASP A 292 27.88 13.14 -9.93
C ASP A 292 28.64 12.07 -10.76
N GLY A 293 29.68 12.49 -11.48
CA GLY A 293 30.50 11.58 -12.29
C GLY A 293 31.24 10.50 -11.51
N ASN A 294 31.33 10.64 -10.18
CA ASN A 294 31.95 9.67 -9.27
C ASN A 294 30.90 8.79 -8.56
N GLY A 295 29.62 8.89 -8.94
CA GLY A 295 28.53 8.15 -8.32
C GLY A 295 28.09 8.70 -6.95
N LYS A 296 28.54 9.89 -6.54
CA LYS A 296 28.12 10.51 -5.28
C LYS A 296 26.89 11.41 -5.49
N PRO A 297 25.98 11.51 -4.50
CA PRO A 297 24.81 12.36 -4.62
C PRO A 297 25.18 13.84 -4.82
N SER A 298 24.64 14.45 -5.88
CA SER A 298 24.82 15.86 -6.23
C SER A 298 23.77 16.73 -5.55
N LEU A 299 24.18 17.94 -5.13
CA LEU A 299 23.29 18.89 -4.48
C LEU A 299 22.34 19.54 -5.48
N LEU A 300 21.04 19.50 -5.17
CA LEU A 300 20.01 20.12 -5.99
C LEU A 300 19.63 21.51 -5.46
N PRO A 301 19.23 22.44 -6.36
CA PRO A 301 18.75 23.75 -5.95
C PRO A 301 17.46 23.59 -5.14
N ARG A 302 17.38 24.27 -3.99
CA ARG A 302 16.19 24.22 -3.12
C ARG A 302 15.03 24.96 -3.80
N ILE A 303 13.88 24.30 -3.89
CA ILE A 303 12.67 24.87 -4.49
C ILE A 303 11.73 25.36 -3.37
N ARG A 304 11.26 26.62 -3.44
CA ARG A 304 10.25 27.20 -2.53
C ARG A 304 9.06 27.69 -3.34
N TRP A 305 7.85 27.27 -2.97
CA TRP A 305 6.61 27.60 -3.69
C TRP A 305 6.01 28.94 -3.25
N SER A 306 5.37 29.68 -4.16
CA SER A 306 4.43 30.77 -3.80
C SER A 306 2.97 30.29 -3.90
N LEU A 307 2.15 30.83 -3.01
CA LEU A 307 1.03 30.19 -2.31
C LEU A 307 -0.25 29.79 -3.07
N ASN A 308 -0.31 29.81 -4.40
CA ASN A 308 -1.60 29.63 -5.10
C ASN A 308 -1.76 28.38 -6.00
N ILE A 309 -0.73 27.56 -6.20
CA ILE A 309 -0.84 26.37 -7.10
C ILE A 309 -0.44 25.05 -6.41
N SER A 310 0.12 25.06 -5.18
CA SER A 310 1.08 24.00 -4.81
C SER A 310 0.93 23.33 -3.43
N CYS A 311 -0.22 23.43 -2.76
CA CYS A 311 -0.41 22.73 -1.47
C CYS A 311 -0.49 21.20 -1.60
N VAL A 312 -0.98 20.67 -2.74
CA VAL A 312 -1.20 19.22 -2.97
C VAL A 312 0.10 18.42 -3.15
N LEU A 313 1.20 19.09 -3.53
CA LEU A 313 2.44 18.46 -4.02
C LEU A 313 3.57 18.43 -2.98
N TYR A 314 3.50 19.25 -1.92
CA TYR A 314 4.60 19.42 -0.95
C TYR A 314 4.67 18.33 0.13
N PHE A 315 3.56 17.64 0.42
CA PHE A 315 3.40 16.91 1.68
C PHE A 315 3.53 15.38 1.62
N ARG A 316 3.71 14.76 0.45
CA ARG A 316 3.59 13.30 0.33
C ARG A 316 4.76 12.54 0.96
N LYS A 317 6.00 12.98 0.75
CA LYS A 317 7.18 12.25 1.23
C LYS A 317 7.56 12.46 2.70
N TYR A 318 7.19 13.60 3.29
CA TYR A 318 7.51 13.87 4.70
C TYR A 318 6.68 12.99 5.67
N ILE A 319 5.53 12.49 5.20
CA ILE A 319 4.53 11.88 6.08
C ILE A 319 4.60 10.35 6.09
N ILE A 320 5.07 9.72 5.01
CA ILE A 320 5.25 8.25 4.97
C ILE A 320 6.44 7.80 5.86
N SER A 321 7.39 8.70 6.20
CA SER A 321 8.54 8.36 7.05
C SER A 321 8.29 8.42 8.56
N ARG A 322 7.13 8.91 9.02
CA ARG A 322 6.80 8.94 10.45
C ARG A 322 5.36 8.50 10.71
N LYS A 323 5.15 7.17 10.74
CA LYS A 323 4.21 6.43 11.61
C LYS A 323 4.03 4.95 11.18
N GLN A 324 5.06 4.31 10.64
CA GLN A 324 5.02 2.85 10.37
C GLN A 324 5.02 1.97 11.65
N ASN A 325 4.99 2.56 12.85
CA ASN A 325 4.86 1.82 14.11
C ASN A 325 3.43 1.76 14.67
N GLU A 326 2.44 2.36 14.01
CA GLU A 326 1.04 2.29 14.45
C GLU A 326 0.22 1.59 13.37
N VAL A 327 0.36 0.26 13.29
CA VAL A 327 -0.72 -0.57 12.72
C VAL A 327 -1.94 -0.34 13.62
N PRO A 328 -3.10 0.07 13.09
CA PRO A 328 -4.29 0.24 13.92
C PRO A 328 -4.63 -1.11 14.55
N LEU A 329 -4.65 -1.16 15.89
CA LEU A 329 -4.97 -2.35 16.68
C LEU A 329 -6.39 -2.87 16.44
N SER A 330 -7.23 -2.13 15.70
CA SER A 330 -8.56 -2.56 15.29
C SER A 330 -9.00 -1.97 13.94
N VAL A 331 -9.89 -2.68 13.25
CA VAL A 331 -10.54 -2.25 12.01
C VAL A 331 -12.05 -2.12 12.28
N PRO A 332 -12.74 -1.07 11.78
CA PRO A 332 -14.19 -0.97 11.89
C PRO A 332 -14.88 -2.21 11.28
N TRP A 333 -15.92 -2.70 11.95
CA TRP A 333 -16.69 -3.84 11.47
C TRP A 333 -17.42 -3.48 10.17
N ASP A 334 -17.21 -4.29 9.12
CA ASP A 334 -17.90 -4.17 7.83
C ASP A 334 -18.30 -5.59 7.38
N PRO A 335 -19.57 -5.82 7.00
CA PRO A 335 -20.07 -7.12 6.55
C PRO A 335 -19.33 -7.66 5.31
N THR A 336 -18.67 -6.81 4.51
CA THR A 336 -17.82 -7.24 3.39
C THR A 336 -16.42 -7.72 3.82
N ASN A 337 -16.05 -7.50 5.09
CA ASN A 337 -14.73 -7.78 5.68
C ASN A 337 -14.71 -8.93 6.71
N GLN A 338 -15.70 -9.83 6.72
CA GLN A 338 -15.81 -10.89 7.74
C GLN A 338 -14.56 -11.79 7.88
N VAL A 339 -13.86 -12.09 6.78
CA VAL A 339 -12.60 -12.88 6.80
C VAL A 339 -11.42 -12.07 7.37
N TYR A 340 -11.51 -10.74 7.38
CA TYR A 340 -10.44 -9.82 7.80
C TYR A 340 -10.46 -9.52 9.31
N LEU A 341 -11.62 -9.67 9.96
CA LEU A 341 -11.77 -9.44 11.41
C LEU A 341 -11.11 -10.54 12.25
N SER A 342 -11.20 -11.81 11.82
CA SER A 342 -10.69 -12.95 12.60
C SER A 342 -9.16 -12.94 12.72
N TYR A 343 -8.43 -12.65 11.64
CA TYR A 343 -6.96 -12.64 11.66
C TYR A 343 -6.39 -11.43 12.43
N ASN A 344 -6.96 -10.25 12.22
CA ASN A 344 -6.49 -9.02 12.88
C ASN A 344 -6.81 -9.02 14.38
N ASN A 345 -7.97 -9.57 14.80
CA ASN A 345 -8.28 -9.74 16.21
C ASN A 345 -7.30 -10.71 16.90
N VAL A 346 -6.95 -11.83 16.25
CA VAL A 346 -5.97 -12.78 16.80
C VAL A 346 -4.57 -12.16 16.89
N SER A 347 -4.14 -11.39 15.89
CA SER A 347 -2.84 -10.70 15.91
C SER A 347 -2.79 -9.59 16.98
N ALA A 348 -3.83 -8.76 17.07
CA ALA A 348 -3.94 -7.72 18.08
C ALA A 348 -3.96 -8.31 19.50
N LEU A 349 -4.67 -9.43 19.70
CA LEU A 349 -4.71 -10.13 20.99
C LEU A 349 -3.37 -10.79 21.33
N LYS A 350 -2.64 -11.34 20.35
CA LYS A 350 -1.25 -11.81 20.56
C LYS A 350 -0.32 -10.67 21.00
N MET A 351 -0.43 -9.50 20.36
CA MET A 351 0.36 -8.33 20.72
C MET A 351 -0.01 -7.77 22.10
N LEU A 352 -1.29 -7.78 22.49
CA LEU A 352 -1.75 -7.37 23.82
C LEU A 352 -1.31 -8.37 24.90
N ALA A 353 -1.45 -9.67 24.65
CA ALA A 353 -1.04 -10.72 25.57
C ALA A 353 0.48 -10.73 25.83
N ALA A 354 1.28 -10.34 24.83
CA ALA A 354 2.74 -10.23 24.94
C ALA A 354 3.23 -8.94 25.63
N GLN A 355 2.33 -8.05 26.08
CA GLN A 355 2.74 -6.86 26.84
C GLN A 355 3.21 -7.24 28.24
N ASN A 356 4.27 -6.57 28.69
CA ASN A 356 4.92 -6.86 29.98
C ASN A 356 4.53 -5.86 31.09
N ASN A 357 3.73 -4.85 30.78
CA ASN A 357 3.40 -3.74 31.69
C ASN A 357 2.00 -3.85 32.32
N TRP A 358 1.42 -5.05 32.36
CA TRP A 358 0.14 -5.32 33.02
C TRP A 358 0.22 -5.02 34.52
N ARG A 359 -0.70 -4.19 35.03
CA ARG A 359 -0.81 -3.89 36.46
C ARG A 359 -2.02 -4.60 37.03
N LEU A 360 -1.86 -5.37 38.10
CA LEU A 360 -2.99 -5.99 38.79
C LEU A 360 -3.89 -4.88 39.36
N SER A 361 -5.16 -4.85 38.95
CA SER A 361 -6.14 -3.85 39.36
C SER A 361 -7.12 -4.38 40.42
N SER A 362 -7.52 -5.64 40.33
CA SER A 362 -8.36 -6.27 41.35
C SER A 362 -8.21 -7.79 41.34
N GLU A 363 -8.35 -8.41 42.50
CA GLU A 363 -8.45 -9.87 42.63
C GLU A 363 -9.66 -10.20 43.50
N LYS A 364 -10.57 -11.03 42.97
CA LYS A 364 -11.77 -11.49 43.68
C LYS A 364 -12.10 -12.91 43.25
N ASP A 365 -12.40 -13.79 44.19
CA ASP A 365 -12.84 -15.17 43.93
C ASP A 365 -11.93 -15.94 42.93
N LYS A 366 -10.60 -15.80 43.09
CA LYS A 366 -9.57 -16.39 42.19
C LYS A 366 -9.59 -15.87 40.73
N VAL A 367 -10.27 -14.75 40.49
CA VAL A 367 -10.23 -13.98 39.24
C VAL A 367 -9.33 -12.77 39.44
N ARG A 368 -8.26 -12.68 38.65
CA ARG A 368 -7.30 -11.58 38.63
C ARG A 368 -7.55 -10.69 37.42
N LEU A 369 -7.87 -9.42 37.66
CA LEU A 369 -8.01 -8.39 36.64
C LEU A 369 -6.74 -7.55 36.61
N TYR A 370 -6.11 -7.48 35.45
CA TYR A 370 -4.98 -6.62 35.15
C TYR A 370 -5.42 -5.51 34.19
N THR A 371 -4.92 -4.31 34.38
CA THR A 371 -5.22 -3.15 33.53
C THR A 371 -3.95 -2.49 33.02
N VAL A 372 -3.98 -2.01 31.78
CA VAL A 372 -2.98 -1.14 31.17
C VAL A 372 -3.70 0.05 30.56
N GLU A 373 -3.44 1.24 31.09
CA GLU A 373 -4.02 2.48 30.61
C GLU A 373 -3.01 3.28 29.78
N ARG A 374 -3.46 3.76 28.63
CA ARG A 374 -2.75 4.67 27.71
C ARG A 374 -3.64 5.88 27.40
N PRO A 375 -3.07 7.01 26.92
CA PRO A 375 -3.82 8.25 26.70
C PRO A 375 -5.10 8.12 25.87
N SER A 376 -5.17 7.14 24.96
CA SER A 376 -6.32 6.89 24.08
C SER A 376 -6.95 5.50 24.24
N MET A 377 -6.45 4.65 25.16
CA MET A 377 -6.82 3.24 25.20
C MET A 377 -6.70 2.66 26.61
N LEU A 378 -7.75 1.97 27.05
CA LEU A 378 -7.78 1.24 28.31
C LEU A 378 -7.89 -0.26 28.00
N SER A 379 -6.89 -1.02 28.41
CA SER A 379 -6.80 -2.47 28.14
C SER A 379 -6.93 -3.25 29.44
N TYR A 380 -7.69 -4.34 29.41
CA TYR A 380 -7.89 -5.22 30.55
C TYR A 380 -7.53 -6.66 30.19
N ARG A 381 -6.89 -7.38 31.12
CA ARG A 381 -6.59 -8.81 31.04
C ARG A 381 -7.19 -9.47 32.26
N VAL A 382 -8.04 -10.46 32.07
CA VAL A 382 -8.65 -11.23 33.15
C VAL A 382 -8.05 -12.63 33.13
N GLU A 383 -7.51 -13.07 34.26
CA GLU A 383 -7.04 -14.44 34.46
C GLU A 383 -7.84 -15.11 35.56
N SER A 384 -8.29 -16.33 35.29
CA SER A 384 -8.99 -17.16 36.27
C SER A 384 -8.66 -18.61 35.98
N GLU A 385 -8.49 -19.38 37.05
CA GLU A 385 -8.30 -20.83 36.97
C GLU A 385 -9.62 -21.50 37.37
N VAL A 386 -10.19 -22.29 36.45
CA VAL A 386 -11.48 -22.95 36.62
C VAL A 386 -11.33 -24.44 36.38
N ASP A 387 -11.92 -25.26 37.28
CA ASP A 387 -11.98 -26.71 37.14
C ASP A 387 -13.20 -27.12 36.29
N VAL A 388 -13.25 -26.57 35.06
CA VAL A 388 -14.36 -26.75 34.11
C VAL A 388 -13.77 -27.00 32.73
N PRO A 389 -14.32 -27.94 31.93
CA PRO A 389 -13.89 -28.14 30.56
C PRO A 389 -13.91 -26.82 29.77
N ALA A 390 -12.81 -26.52 29.07
CA ALA A 390 -12.60 -25.21 28.47
C ALA A 390 -13.71 -24.78 27.48
N HIS A 391 -14.35 -25.71 26.79
CA HIS A 391 -15.48 -25.41 25.90
C HIS A 391 -16.72 -24.90 26.67
N ARG A 392 -16.98 -25.40 27.88
CA ARG A 392 -18.08 -24.91 28.73
C ARG A 392 -17.74 -23.56 29.34
N ALA A 393 -16.52 -23.40 29.84
CA ALA A 393 -16.04 -22.11 30.32
C ALA A 393 -16.11 -21.06 29.20
N PHE A 394 -15.73 -21.42 27.98
CA PHE A 394 -15.83 -20.56 26.79
C PHE A 394 -17.27 -20.15 26.50
N SER A 395 -18.22 -21.09 26.45
CA SER A 395 -19.63 -20.80 26.18
C SER A 395 -20.24 -19.85 27.23
N LEU A 396 -19.89 -20.03 28.51
CA LEU A 396 -20.38 -19.18 29.59
C LEU A 396 -19.75 -17.78 29.57
N LEU A 397 -18.45 -17.68 29.31
CA LEU A 397 -17.73 -16.41 29.24
C LEU A 397 -18.04 -15.59 27.97
N SER A 398 -18.49 -16.25 26.89
CA SER A 398 -18.96 -15.58 25.69
C SER A 398 -20.33 -14.91 25.85
N GLU A 399 -21.10 -15.27 26.88
CA GLU A 399 -22.39 -14.65 27.16
C GLU A 399 -22.21 -13.34 27.95
N LEU A 400 -22.00 -12.24 27.21
CA LEU A 400 -21.70 -10.93 27.82
C LEU A 400 -22.83 -10.36 28.68
N ARG A 401 -24.08 -10.86 28.54
CA ARG A 401 -25.22 -10.43 29.37
C ARG A 401 -25.06 -10.74 30.85
N ALA A 402 -24.37 -11.84 31.18
CA ALA A 402 -24.15 -12.24 32.57
C ALA A 402 -22.93 -11.54 33.21
N ARG A 403 -22.21 -10.71 32.44
CA ARG A 403 -20.94 -10.12 32.87
C ARG A 403 -21.08 -9.08 33.97
N ASN A 404 -22.24 -8.42 34.05
CA ASN A 404 -22.58 -7.48 35.13
C ASN A 404 -22.64 -8.14 36.52
N GLN A 405 -22.75 -9.47 36.60
CA GLN A 405 -22.83 -10.21 37.87
C GLN A 405 -21.47 -10.27 38.59
N TRP A 406 -20.37 -10.09 37.87
CA TRP A 406 -19.02 -10.26 38.41
C TRP A 406 -18.00 -9.19 37.97
N ASP A 407 -18.29 -8.39 36.94
CA ASP A 407 -17.48 -7.25 36.51
C ASP A 407 -18.16 -5.92 36.82
N SER A 408 -17.64 -5.19 37.82
CA SER A 408 -18.18 -3.89 38.24
C SER A 408 -18.05 -2.78 37.20
N HIS A 409 -17.30 -3.01 36.11
CA HIS A 409 -17.18 -2.09 34.98
C HIS A 409 -18.30 -2.27 33.94
N TYR A 410 -19.15 -3.29 34.10
CA TYR A 410 -20.29 -3.57 33.22
C TYR A 410 -21.58 -3.23 33.96
N LYS A 411 -22.09 -2.01 33.75
CA LYS A 411 -23.33 -1.56 34.38
C LYS A 411 -24.55 -2.13 33.66
N GLU A 412 -24.57 -2.03 32.34
CA GLU A 412 -25.64 -2.60 31.49
C GLU A 412 -25.00 -3.30 30.28
N CYS A 413 -25.55 -4.46 29.88
CA CYS A 413 -25.14 -5.17 28.68
C CYS A 413 -26.36 -5.77 27.96
N GLU A 414 -26.67 -5.23 26.78
CA GLU A 414 -27.84 -5.63 25.99
C GLU A 414 -27.38 -6.23 24.65
N LEU A 415 -28.00 -7.31 24.20
CA LEU A 415 -27.74 -7.81 22.84
C LEU A 415 -28.53 -6.95 21.85
N ILE A 416 -27.84 -6.26 20.96
CA ILE A 416 -28.44 -5.46 19.89
C ILE A 416 -28.84 -6.37 18.73
N LEU A 417 -27.92 -7.23 18.28
CA LEU A 417 -28.09 -8.00 17.06
C LEU A 417 -27.33 -9.32 17.12
N ARG A 418 -27.97 -10.40 16.66
CA ARG A 418 -27.26 -11.63 16.28
C ARG A 418 -26.84 -11.50 14.82
N VAL A 419 -25.54 -11.42 14.57
CA VAL A 419 -24.97 -11.17 13.24
C VAL A 419 -24.98 -12.45 12.41
N ASP A 420 -24.58 -13.57 13.00
CA ASP A 420 -24.72 -14.93 12.44
C ASP A 420 -24.84 -15.99 13.56
N GLU A 421 -24.56 -17.27 13.25
CA GLU A 421 -24.64 -18.32 14.26
C GLU A 421 -23.62 -18.15 15.41
N ASP A 422 -22.45 -17.57 15.10
CA ASP A 422 -21.28 -17.48 15.97
C ASP A 422 -20.94 -16.04 16.42
N ASP A 423 -21.52 -15.00 15.80
CA ASP A 423 -21.18 -13.59 16.04
C ASP A 423 -22.38 -12.77 16.56
N PHE A 424 -22.12 -11.94 17.57
CA PHE A 424 -23.15 -11.21 18.34
C PHE A 424 -22.71 -9.76 18.61
N LEU A 425 -23.63 -8.81 18.46
CA LEU A 425 -23.41 -7.39 18.74
C LEU A 425 -24.11 -6.99 20.05
N TYR A 426 -23.36 -6.45 21.01
CA TYR A 426 -23.85 -6.01 22.31
C TYR A 426 -23.68 -4.51 22.49
N ARG A 427 -24.61 -3.85 23.18
CA ARG A 427 -24.45 -2.53 23.77
C ARG A 427 -23.95 -2.70 25.21
N VAL A 428 -22.95 -1.93 25.62
CA VAL A 428 -22.39 -1.99 26.98
C VAL A 428 -22.25 -0.60 27.55
N VAL A 429 -22.81 -0.40 28.73
CA VAL A 429 -22.67 0.83 29.50
C VAL A 429 -21.71 0.60 30.66
N SER A 430 -20.67 1.43 30.75
CA SER A 430 -19.59 1.34 31.74
C SER A 430 -19.42 2.64 32.53
N PRO A 431 -19.12 2.61 33.84
CA PRO A 431 -18.79 3.81 34.61
C PRO A 431 -17.39 4.33 34.27
N SER A 432 -17.22 5.63 34.00
CA SER A 432 -15.89 6.24 33.82
C SER A 432 -15.13 6.33 35.15
N GLY A 433 -13.90 5.82 35.21
CA GLY A 433 -13.07 5.81 36.41
C GLY A 433 -12.43 7.15 36.81
N LEU A 434 -12.42 8.17 35.94
CA LEU A 434 -11.95 9.52 36.31
C LEU A 434 -13.13 10.37 36.77
N GLY A 435 -13.16 10.70 38.07
CA GLY A 435 -13.76 11.96 38.49
C GLY A 435 -12.96 13.08 37.81
N ALA A 436 -13.64 13.90 37.01
CA ALA A 436 -13.04 15.13 36.52
C ALA A 436 -12.62 15.96 37.74
N VAL A 437 -11.32 16.19 37.91
CA VAL A 437 -10.82 17.15 38.88
C VAL A 437 -11.37 18.52 38.47
N GLY A 438 -12.46 18.95 39.13
CA GLY A 438 -13.09 20.25 38.92
C GLY A 438 -14.63 20.31 38.79
N SER A 439 -15.38 19.19 38.83
CA SER A 439 -16.86 19.26 38.88
C SER A 439 -17.38 19.17 40.33
N PRO A 440 -18.19 20.12 40.83
CA PRO A 440 -18.74 20.08 42.19
C PRO A 440 -19.90 19.09 42.37
N THR A 441 -20.19 18.24 41.39
CA THR A 441 -21.21 17.18 41.50
C THR A 441 -20.57 15.84 41.13
N GLY A 442 -20.52 14.92 42.09
CA GLY A 442 -19.91 13.60 41.97
C GLY A 442 -20.72 12.62 41.11
N GLU A 443 -21.14 13.03 39.91
CA GLU A 443 -21.77 12.12 38.95
C GLU A 443 -20.69 11.39 38.14
N LYS A 444 -20.61 10.06 38.32
CA LYS A 444 -19.79 9.19 37.49
C LYS A 444 -20.35 9.20 36.07
N GLN A 445 -19.63 9.79 35.12
CA GLN A 445 -20.03 9.82 33.71
C GLN A 445 -20.09 8.39 33.16
N LEU A 446 -21.21 8.00 32.54
CA LEU A 446 -21.36 6.68 31.93
C LEU A 446 -20.86 6.72 30.49
N GLN A 447 -20.08 5.71 30.10
CA GLN A 447 -19.58 5.51 28.74
C GLN A 447 -20.40 4.40 28.08
N ASP A 448 -20.85 4.65 26.85
CA ASP A 448 -21.68 3.71 26.07
C ASP A 448 -20.87 3.17 24.88
N PHE A 449 -20.86 1.85 24.73
CA PHE A 449 -20.04 1.13 23.77
C PHE A 449 -20.84 0.08 23.01
N ILE A 450 -20.44 -0.20 21.77
CA ILE A 450 -20.93 -1.33 20.99
C ILE A 450 -19.81 -2.36 20.89
N LEU A 451 -20.07 -3.61 21.27
CA LEU A 451 -19.14 -4.72 21.26
C LEU A 451 -19.59 -5.80 20.27
N LEU A 452 -18.62 -6.35 19.52
CA LEU A 452 -18.83 -7.57 18.76
C LEU A 452 -18.16 -8.73 19.49
N ALA A 453 -18.94 -9.72 19.90
CA ALA A 453 -18.46 -10.97 20.47
C ALA A 453 -18.53 -12.08 19.42
N SER A 454 -17.52 -12.95 19.38
CA SER A 454 -17.46 -14.09 18.46
C SER A 454 -17.16 -15.37 19.24
N ILE A 455 -17.91 -16.44 18.97
CA ILE A 455 -17.70 -17.77 19.54
C ILE A 455 -17.02 -18.76 18.58
N ARG A 456 -16.50 -18.26 17.45
CA ARG A 456 -15.84 -19.10 16.44
C ARG A 456 -14.63 -19.81 17.03
N LYS A 457 -14.52 -21.12 16.75
CA LYS A 457 -13.36 -21.93 17.14
C LYS A 457 -12.11 -21.48 16.35
N PRO A 458 -10.92 -21.34 16.98
CA PRO A 458 -9.68 -21.04 16.28
C PRO A 458 -9.35 -22.10 15.21
N CYS A 459 -8.80 -21.67 14.07
CA CYS A 459 -8.51 -22.57 12.93
C CYS A 459 -7.35 -23.57 13.13
N ALA A 460 -6.70 -23.63 14.30
CA ALA A 460 -5.53 -24.50 14.52
C ALA A 460 -5.77 -25.48 15.69
N SER A 461 -5.65 -26.77 15.41
CA SER A 461 -5.82 -27.87 16.37
C SER A 461 -4.61 -28.09 17.31
N GLY A 462 -3.74 -27.09 17.51
CA GLY A 462 -2.41 -27.31 18.09
C GLY A 462 -1.93 -26.34 19.18
N SER A 463 -2.64 -25.24 19.50
CA SER A 463 -2.24 -24.38 20.61
C SER A 463 -3.08 -24.69 21.85
N ALA A 464 -2.64 -25.69 22.62
CA ALA A 464 -3.16 -25.99 23.95
C ALA A 464 -2.77 -24.90 24.96
N ARG A 465 -3.39 -23.73 24.84
CA ARG A 465 -3.77 -22.82 25.92
C ARG A 465 -5.06 -22.19 25.43
N ASN A 466 -6.18 -22.55 26.06
CA ASN A 466 -7.49 -22.01 25.73
C ASN A 466 -7.50 -20.51 26.07
N SER A 467 -6.99 -19.70 25.14
CA SER A 467 -7.01 -18.24 25.23
C SER A 467 -8.41 -17.77 24.86
N ILE A 468 -9.07 -17.21 25.85
CA ILE A 468 -10.37 -16.54 25.77
C ILE A 468 -10.24 -15.37 24.79
N LEU A 469 -10.80 -15.50 23.59
CA LEU A 469 -10.84 -14.44 22.59
C LEU A 469 -12.16 -13.67 22.72
N SER A 470 -12.20 -12.64 23.57
CA SER A 470 -13.19 -11.57 23.47
C SER A 470 -12.45 -10.29 23.09
N SER A 471 -12.65 -9.80 21.86
CA SER A 471 -12.13 -8.50 21.43
C SER A 471 -13.03 -7.41 22.01
N PHE A 472 -12.55 -6.68 23.01
CA PHE A 472 -13.21 -5.48 23.52
C PHE A 472 -12.82 -4.31 22.63
N ASN A 473 -13.79 -3.68 21.98
CA ASN A 473 -13.55 -2.46 21.23
C ASN A 473 -14.68 -1.48 21.52
N GLY A 474 -14.50 -0.66 22.55
CA GLY A 474 -15.38 0.46 22.83
C GLY A 474 -14.92 1.69 22.05
N SER A 475 -15.68 2.11 21.03
CA SER A 475 -15.53 3.46 20.47
C SER A 475 -16.09 4.48 21.46
N LYS A 476 -15.26 5.40 21.97
CA LYS A 476 -15.79 6.64 22.57
C LYS A 476 -16.57 7.38 21.49
N LYS A 477 -17.89 7.47 21.63
CA LYS A 477 -18.62 8.63 21.09
C LYS A 477 -18.41 9.78 22.07
N CYS A 478 -17.63 10.77 21.67
CA CYS A 478 -17.88 12.16 22.02
C CYS A 478 -18.40 12.85 20.77
#